data_AF-A0A9X3EJQ1-F1
#
_entry.id   AF-A0A9X3EJQ1-F1
#
_cell.length_a   1.000
_cell.length_b   1.000
_cell.length_c   1.000
_cell.angle_alpha   90.00
_cell.angle_beta   90.00
_cell.angle_gamma   90.00
#
_symmetry.space_group_name_H-M   'P 1'
#
loop_
_entity.id
_entity.type
_entity.pdbx_description
1 polymer ?
#
loop_
_entity_poly.entity_id
_entity_poly.type
_entity_poly.pdbx_seq_one_letter_code
_entity_poly.pdbx_strand_id
1 'polypeptide(L)'
;MAARRARAGMAWVFGLAACGGDPAATTDGATTSEATGSDTSTTTGGGPTTTEAPTTRSSPGTGSETGTTTTAATTEDTSEPTTETATTGDPGVELGPPVLRINVGGPAVGEFLADDGPESPYRASPDTQVFAADAVVAGPSVPADLPLEVLATGRVEPDELAGGTGQLRYSVPVEPGPYQLRLHFSGPSQGPGTRLAQLWIDGATVGEPIDVSALTAGDASGSVTVEITADAWLDVELVRAPGSEMPLLSALELFGDGGLRDGPAGAVRHITPEGSGSGDSVDDAAGLGQLGALIAASAPGDEVWIHAGDYAAGGEFSSPAAGPRRRRS
;
A
#
# COMPACT_ATOMS: atom_id res chain seq x y z
N MET A 1 14.59 -10.06 -32.13
CA MET A 1 13.96 -8.79 -32.54
C MET A 1 13.63 -8.03 -31.27
N ALA A 2 14.43 -7.02 -30.90
CA ALA A 2 14.22 -6.24 -29.69
C ALA A 2 13.50 -4.94 -30.06
N ALA A 3 12.23 -4.82 -29.66
CA ALA A 3 11.46 -3.59 -29.83
C ALA A 3 11.80 -2.62 -28.69
N ARG A 4 12.65 -1.63 -28.98
CA ARG A 4 12.79 -0.45 -28.12
C ARG A 4 11.53 0.39 -28.28
N ARG A 5 10.68 0.44 -27.24
CA ARG A 5 9.63 1.47 -27.15
C ARG A 5 10.24 2.75 -26.58
N ALA A 6 10.20 3.80 -27.39
CA ALA A 6 10.55 5.15 -26.99
C ALA A 6 9.52 5.67 -25.98
N ARG A 7 9.98 6.17 -24.83
CA ARG A 7 9.16 6.98 -23.91
C ARG A 7 9.00 8.36 -24.55
N ALA A 8 7.77 8.74 -24.87
CA ALA A 8 7.41 10.09 -25.25
C ALA A 8 7.38 10.95 -23.98
N GLY A 9 8.41 11.78 -23.79
CA GLY A 9 8.40 12.83 -22.78
C GLY A 9 7.49 13.96 -23.23
N MET A 10 6.34 14.12 -22.58
CA MET A 10 5.49 15.30 -22.73
C MET A 10 5.90 16.31 -21.68
N ALA A 11 6.70 17.30 -22.10
CA ALA A 11 7.09 18.42 -21.26
C ALA A 11 5.91 19.41 -21.18
N TRP A 12 5.30 19.51 -19.99
CA TRP A 12 4.38 20.60 -19.68
C TRP A 12 5.18 21.80 -19.17
N VAL A 13 5.17 22.88 -19.96
CA VAL A 13 5.68 24.20 -19.55
C VAL A 13 4.53 24.90 -18.82
N PHE A 14 4.62 24.99 -17.50
CA PHE A 14 3.77 25.88 -16.72
C PHE A 14 4.40 27.28 -16.68
N GLY A 15 3.69 28.26 -17.22
CA GLY A 15 4.02 29.68 -17.08
C GLY A 15 3.71 30.15 -15.66
N LEU A 16 4.75 30.57 -14.93
CA LEU A 16 4.62 31.28 -13.66
C LEU A 16 3.98 32.66 -13.91
N ALA A 17 2.75 32.84 -13.42
CA ALA A 17 2.19 34.16 -13.18
C ALA A 17 2.70 34.67 -11.82
N ALA A 18 3.56 35.67 -11.86
CA ALA A 18 4.03 36.38 -10.68
C ALA A 18 2.92 37.34 -10.18
N CYS A 19 2.38 37.08 -9.01
CA CYS A 19 1.64 38.06 -8.22
C CYS A 19 2.54 38.51 -7.06
N GLY A 20 3.08 39.72 -7.16
CA GLY A 20 3.72 40.42 -6.05
C GLY A 20 2.67 41.08 -5.16
N GLY A 21 2.85 40.93 -3.85
CA GLY A 21 2.11 41.65 -2.81
C GLY A 21 2.94 41.65 -1.54
N ASP A 22 3.40 42.83 -1.14
CA ASP A 22 4.31 43.10 -0.02
C ASP A 22 3.76 42.66 1.35
N PRO A 23 4.64 42.22 2.29
CA PRO A 23 4.24 41.95 3.67
C PRO A 23 4.21 43.22 4.52
N ALA A 24 3.05 43.52 5.11
CA ALA A 24 2.93 44.49 6.19
C ALA A 24 3.33 43.84 7.53
N ALA A 25 4.15 44.59 8.26
CA ALA A 25 4.74 44.26 9.55
C ALA A 25 3.74 44.28 10.74
N THR A 26 4.30 43.95 11.91
CA THR A 26 3.81 44.11 13.31
C THR A 26 2.99 42.92 13.83
N THR A 27 3.18 42.39 15.05
CA THR A 27 3.68 42.99 16.30
C THR A 27 4.17 41.91 17.27
N ASP A 28 5.13 42.28 18.12
CA ASP A 28 5.60 41.58 19.31
C ASP A 28 4.49 41.10 20.27
N GLY A 29 4.73 39.97 20.94
CA GLY A 29 3.88 39.45 21.99
C GLY A 29 4.52 38.29 22.76
N ALA A 30 5.57 38.59 23.51
CA ALA A 30 6.15 37.67 24.49
C ALA A 30 5.15 37.36 25.62
N THR A 31 4.90 36.08 25.90
CA THR A 31 4.47 35.63 27.23
C THR A 31 5.17 34.32 27.57
N THR A 32 6.07 34.42 28.54
CA THR A 32 6.60 33.33 29.35
C THR A 32 5.48 32.77 30.23
N SER A 33 5.38 31.45 30.34
CA SER A 33 4.73 30.78 31.47
C SER A 33 5.50 29.53 31.81
N GLU A 34 6.21 29.61 32.94
CA GLU A 34 6.70 28.47 33.69
C GLU A 34 5.50 27.73 34.29
N ALA A 35 5.50 26.39 34.20
CA ALA A 35 4.78 25.55 35.14
C ALA A 35 5.46 24.19 35.25
N THR A 36 6.21 24.05 36.34
CA THR A 36 6.54 22.84 37.10
C THR A 36 5.43 21.79 37.15
N GLY A 37 5.79 20.51 37.07
CA GLY A 37 4.89 19.41 37.41
C GLY A 37 5.47 18.03 37.11
N SER A 38 6.44 17.59 37.92
CA SER A 38 6.84 16.19 38.00
C SER A 38 5.74 15.40 38.70
N ASP A 39 5.31 14.27 38.14
CA ASP A 39 4.77 13.16 38.93
C ASP A 39 5.12 11.82 38.27
N THR A 40 6.01 11.10 38.95
CA THR A 40 6.41 9.72 38.68
C THR A 40 5.43 8.81 39.42
N SER A 41 4.59 8.05 38.72
CA SER A 41 3.80 6.97 39.31
C SER A 41 4.37 5.61 38.93
N THR A 42 5.09 5.04 39.88
CA THR A 42 5.48 3.63 39.96
C THR A 42 4.28 2.83 40.48
N THR A 43 3.72 1.94 39.68
CA THR A 43 2.76 0.92 40.16
C THR A 43 3.41 -0.45 40.08
N THR A 44 3.70 -0.99 41.26
CA THR A 44 4.15 -2.36 41.52
C THR A 44 2.94 -3.23 41.87
N GLY A 45 2.83 -4.41 41.28
CA GLY A 45 2.32 -5.59 42.00
C GLY A 45 1.08 -6.31 41.44
N GLY A 46 1.21 -7.65 41.38
CA GLY A 46 0.15 -8.65 41.19
C GLY A 46 0.19 -9.26 39.79
N GLY A 47 0.58 -10.52 39.56
CA GLY A 47 0.45 -11.76 40.33
C GLY A 47 -0.17 -12.79 39.36
N PRO A 48 0.41 -13.98 39.14
CA PRO A 48 -0.05 -14.89 38.09
C PRO A 48 -1.27 -15.70 38.54
N THR A 49 -2.40 -15.56 37.83
CA THR A 49 -3.53 -16.50 37.93
C THR A 49 -3.47 -17.51 36.80
N THR A 50 -3.23 -18.75 37.19
CA THR A 50 -3.38 -19.98 36.40
C THR A 50 -4.85 -20.40 36.46
N THR A 51 -5.53 -20.55 35.32
CA THR A 51 -6.83 -21.26 35.28
C THR A 51 -7.00 -22.01 33.96
N GLU A 52 -6.85 -23.33 34.09
CA GLU A 52 -7.58 -24.46 33.49
C GLU A 52 -8.18 -24.38 32.08
N ALA A 53 -7.77 -25.36 31.28
CA ALA A 53 -8.39 -25.82 30.05
C ALA A 53 -9.72 -26.56 30.30
N PRO A 54 -10.69 -26.47 29.37
CA PRO A 54 -11.68 -27.52 29.19
C PRO A 54 -11.44 -28.30 27.89
N THR A 55 -11.35 -29.62 28.05
CA THR A 55 -11.41 -30.64 27.01
C THR A 55 -12.83 -30.87 26.47
N THR A 56 -12.87 -31.53 25.30
CA THR A 56 -14.00 -32.24 24.66
C THR A 56 -14.92 -31.36 23.79
N ARG A 57 -15.42 -31.77 22.63
CA ARG A 57 -15.88 -33.12 22.23
C ARG A 57 -16.02 -33.15 20.69
N SER A 58 -15.46 -34.16 20.03
CA SER A 58 -15.73 -34.47 18.62
C SER A 58 -17.15 -35.02 18.47
N SER A 59 -17.88 -34.55 17.45
CA SER A 59 -19.16 -35.10 17.02
C SER A 59 -19.11 -35.35 15.51
N PRO A 60 -19.32 -36.59 15.02
CA PRO A 60 -19.36 -36.89 13.60
C PRO A 60 -20.81 -36.99 13.11
N GLY A 61 -21.06 -36.46 11.91
CA GLY A 61 -22.29 -36.70 11.17
C GLY A 61 -22.53 -35.58 10.16
N THR A 62 -23.11 -35.77 8.98
CA THR A 62 -23.56 -36.96 8.26
C THR A 62 -23.74 -36.45 6.84
N GLY A 63 -23.31 -37.21 5.83
CA GLY A 63 -23.47 -36.83 4.43
C GLY A 63 -24.94 -36.65 4.06
N SER A 64 -25.20 -35.70 3.15
CA SER A 64 -26.47 -35.63 2.44
C SER A 64 -26.18 -35.26 0.99
N GLU A 65 -26.16 -36.30 0.16
CA GLU A 65 -26.24 -36.21 -1.29
C GLU A 65 -27.68 -35.83 -1.68
N THR A 66 -27.85 -34.83 -2.52
CA THR A 66 -29.10 -34.57 -3.27
C THR A 66 -28.64 -33.83 -4.53
N GLY A 67 -28.73 -34.36 -5.74
CA GLY A 67 -29.88 -35.04 -6.34
C GLY A 67 -30.43 -34.09 -7.40
N THR A 68 -29.80 -34.06 -8.58
CA THR A 68 -30.15 -33.18 -9.69
C THR A 68 -31.41 -33.70 -10.38
N THR A 69 -32.52 -32.96 -10.28
CA THR A 69 -33.73 -33.20 -11.10
C THR A 69 -33.87 -32.12 -12.16
N THR A 70 -33.63 -32.50 -13.41
CA THR A 70 -33.96 -31.72 -14.60
C THR A 70 -35.43 -31.95 -14.92
N THR A 71 -36.26 -30.91 -14.79
CA THR A 71 -37.64 -30.91 -15.30
C THR A 71 -37.71 -29.92 -16.46
N ALA A 72 -37.88 -30.47 -17.66
CA ALA A 72 -38.29 -29.71 -18.83
C ALA A 72 -39.80 -29.48 -18.77
N ALA A 73 -40.22 -28.22 -18.68
CA ALA A 73 -41.61 -27.82 -18.85
C ALA A 73 -41.68 -26.80 -19.99
N THR A 74 -42.28 -27.22 -21.10
CA THR A 74 -42.77 -26.35 -22.17
C THR A 74 -44.09 -25.76 -21.71
N THR A 75 -44.22 -24.44 -21.69
CA THR A 75 -45.51 -23.77 -21.57
C THR A 75 -45.48 -22.52 -22.45
N GLU A 76 -46.29 -22.57 -23.50
CA GLU A 76 -46.74 -21.40 -24.25
C GLU A 76 -47.67 -20.60 -23.32
N ASP A 77 -47.30 -19.38 -22.95
CA ASP A 77 -48.31 -18.42 -22.48
C ASP A 77 -47.95 -16.96 -22.75
N THR A 78 -49.02 -16.22 -22.96
CA THR A 78 -49.20 -14.89 -23.53
C THR A 78 -48.56 -13.81 -22.64
N SER A 79 -47.59 -13.07 -23.19
CA SER A 79 -46.92 -11.98 -22.48
C SER A 79 -47.74 -10.68 -22.53
N GLU A 80 -48.26 -10.25 -21.38
CA GLU A 80 -48.50 -8.83 -21.11
C GLU A 80 -47.14 -8.11 -20.92
N PRO A 81 -46.98 -6.85 -21.35
CA PRO A 81 -45.72 -6.13 -21.20
C PRO A 81 -45.52 -5.72 -19.74
N THR A 82 -44.80 -6.54 -18.97
CA THR A 82 -44.22 -6.13 -17.70
C THR A 82 -43.08 -5.16 -17.97
N THR A 83 -43.22 -3.93 -17.47
CA THR A 83 -42.13 -2.95 -17.43
C THR A 83 -41.15 -3.38 -16.35
N GLU A 84 -40.14 -4.16 -16.74
CA GLU A 84 -39.00 -4.41 -15.87
C GLU A 84 -38.21 -3.11 -15.72
N THR A 85 -38.21 -2.54 -14.51
CA THR A 85 -37.26 -1.50 -14.16
C THR A 85 -35.90 -2.17 -14.03
N ALA A 86 -35.14 -2.19 -15.12
CA ALA A 86 -33.73 -2.52 -15.07
C ALA A 86 -33.06 -1.51 -14.15
N THR A 87 -32.77 -1.94 -12.92
CA THR A 87 -31.84 -1.22 -12.07
C THR A 87 -30.49 -1.44 -12.72
N THR A 88 -29.98 -0.43 -13.41
CA THR A 88 -28.61 -0.38 -13.93
C THR A 88 -27.65 -0.36 -12.74
N GLY A 89 -27.61 -1.45 -11.98
CA GLY A 89 -26.47 -1.79 -11.16
C GLY A 89 -25.38 -2.14 -12.16
N ASP A 90 -24.39 -1.27 -12.27
CA ASP A 90 -23.13 -1.57 -12.94
C ASP A 90 -22.73 -3.00 -12.50
N PRO A 91 -22.65 -3.99 -13.42
CA PRO A 91 -22.28 -5.34 -13.04
C PRO A 91 -20.91 -5.23 -12.37
N GLY A 92 -20.91 -5.34 -11.04
CA GLY A 92 -19.74 -5.04 -10.23
C GLY A 92 -18.53 -5.75 -10.82
N VAL A 93 -17.44 -5.01 -10.99
CA VAL A 93 -16.18 -5.54 -11.52
C VAL A 93 -15.89 -6.87 -10.83
N GLU A 94 -15.92 -7.96 -11.59
CA GLU A 94 -15.65 -9.28 -11.07
C GLU A 94 -14.19 -9.28 -10.61
N LEU A 95 -14.00 -9.44 -9.30
CA LEU A 95 -12.67 -9.42 -8.74
C LEU A 95 -11.95 -10.74 -9.01
N GLY A 96 -10.66 -10.66 -9.33
CA GLY A 96 -9.78 -11.83 -9.31
C GLY A 96 -9.64 -12.45 -7.92
N PRO A 97 -8.89 -13.56 -7.77
CA PRO A 97 -8.62 -14.13 -6.46
C PRO A 97 -7.82 -13.15 -5.58
N PRO A 98 -8.02 -13.13 -4.26
CA PRO A 98 -7.29 -12.25 -3.36
C PRO A 98 -5.82 -12.64 -3.27
N VAL A 99 -4.94 -11.65 -3.41
CA VAL A 99 -3.48 -11.79 -3.39
C VAL A 99 -2.92 -11.27 -2.06
N LEU A 100 -3.38 -10.09 -1.65
CA LEU A 100 -2.93 -9.41 -0.44
C LEU A 100 -4.06 -8.59 0.17
N ARG A 101 -4.14 -8.58 1.50
CA ARG A 101 -5.07 -7.78 2.28
C ARG A 101 -4.32 -7.18 3.46
N ILE A 102 -4.33 -5.85 3.62
CA ILE A 102 -3.65 -5.14 4.71
C ILE A 102 -4.68 -4.33 5.49
N ASN A 103 -4.74 -4.55 6.81
CA ASN A 103 -5.48 -3.68 7.73
C ASN A 103 -4.58 -2.50 8.14
N VAL A 104 -4.73 -1.37 7.46
CA VAL A 104 -3.80 -0.25 7.56
C VAL A 104 -3.91 0.40 8.94
N GLY A 105 -2.77 0.52 9.63
CA GLY A 105 -2.71 1.05 10.99
C GLY A 105 -3.32 0.14 12.07
N GLY A 106 -3.83 -1.04 11.70
CA GLY A 106 -4.55 -1.95 12.59
C GLY A 106 -3.91 -3.32 12.76
N PRO A 107 -4.38 -4.11 13.74
CA PRO A 107 -3.94 -5.48 13.95
C PRO A 107 -4.45 -6.41 12.84
N ALA A 108 -3.98 -7.66 12.83
CA ALA A 108 -4.50 -8.65 11.90
C ALA A 108 -5.99 -8.94 12.19
N VAL A 109 -6.81 -8.96 11.14
CA VAL A 109 -8.27 -9.22 11.22
C VAL A 109 -8.66 -10.18 10.10
N GLY A 110 -9.03 -11.40 10.45
CA GLY A 110 -9.34 -12.44 9.45
C GLY A 110 -8.15 -12.67 8.52
N GLU A 111 -8.33 -12.41 7.23
CA GLU A 111 -7.27 -12.53 6.20
C GLU A 111 -6.44 -11.25 6.01
N PHE A 112 -6.80 -10.16 6.70
CA PHE A 112 -6.03 -8.91 6.63
C PHE A 112 -4.79 -9.01 7.52
N LEU A 113 -3.63 -8.78 6.90
CA LEU A 113 -2.34 -8.66 7.58
C LEU A 113 -2.31 -7.40 8.44
N ALA A 114 -1.58 -7.46 9.55
CA ALA A 114 -1.40 -6.33 10.46
C ALA A 114 -0.50 -5.25 9.86
N ASP A 115 -0.81 -3.99 10.16
CA ASP A 115 0.02 -2.81 9.89
C ASP A 115 -0.01 -1.84 11.10
N ASP A 116 -0.16 -2.37 12.31
CA ASP A 116 -0.13 -1.62 13.58
C ASP A 116 1.29 -1.40 14.13
N GLY A 117 2.24 -2.24 13.74
CA GLY A 117 3.62 -2.19 14.22
C GLY A 117 4.50 -1.10 13.59
N PRO A 118 5.66 -0.79 14.21
CA PRO A 118 6.67 0.10 13.63
C PRO A 118 7.32 -0.49 12.37
N GLU A 119 7.33 -1.81 12.23
CA GLU A 119 7.95 -2.55 11.13
C GLU A 119 6.91 -3.29 10.28
N SER A 120 6.06 -2.54 9.57
CA SER A 120 5.22 -3.14 8.54
C SER A 120 6.06 -3.46 7.31
N PRO A 121 6.05 -4.71 6.81
CA PRO A 121 6.93 -5.11 5.70
C PRO A 121 6.58 -4.44 4.37
N TYR A 122 5.37 -3.89 4.25
CA TYR A 122 4.88 -3.26 3.02
C TYR A 122 4.85 -1.73 3.10
N ARG A 123 4.98 -1.15 4.30
CA ARG A 123 4.88 0.30 4.47
C ARG A 123 6.21 0.96 4.13
N ALA A 124 6.19 1.81 3.11
CA ALA A 124 7.36 2.57 2.67
C ALA A 124 7.41 3.99 3.24
N SER A 125 6.30 4.51 3.78
CA SER A 125 6.30 5.79 4.50
C SER A 125 6.81 5.63 5.94
N PRO A 126 7.94 6.26 6.31
CA PRO A 126 8.51 6.14 7.66
C PRO A 126 7.70 6.87 8.73
N ASP A 127 7.07 8.00 8.37
CA ASP A 127 6.51 8.95 9.33
C ASP A 127 4.98 9.01 9.25
N THR A 128 4.31 7.90 9.54
CA THR A 128 2.84 7.84 9.59
C THR A 128 2.35 7.64 11.02
N GLN A 129 1.23 8.28 11.36
CA GLN A 129 0.52 8.05 12.60
C GLN A 129 -0.67 7.13 12.37
N VAL A 130 -1.00 6.33 13.38
CA VAL A 130 -2.22 5.52 13.40
C VAL A 130 -3.40 6.41 13.76
N PHE A 131 -4.43 6.34 12.96
CA PHE A 131 -5.76 6.88 13.22
C PHE A 131 -6.67 5.75 13.69
N ALA A 132 -7.51 6.02 14.68
CA ALA A 132 -8.53 5.09 15.16
C ALA A 132 -9.90 5.81 15.17
N ALA A 133 -10.90 5.17 14.58
CA ALA A 133 -12.28 5.65 14.58
C ALA A 133 -13.05 5.11 15.80
N ASP A 134 -13.83 5.97 16.47
CA ASP A 134 -14.67 5.57 17.60
C ASP A 134 -15.84 4.66 17.18
N ALA A 135 -16.37 4.88 15.97
CA ALA A 135 -17.42 4.09 15.35
C ALA A 135 -17.22 4.06 13.83
N VAL A 136 -17.59 2.94 13.21
CA VAL A 136 -17.48 2.74 11.77
C VAL A 136 -18.85 2.37 11.22
N VAL A 137 -19.24 3.06 10.14
CA VAL A 137 -20.42 2.71 9.35
C VAL A 137 -19.95 2.38 7.93
N ALA A 138 -20.19 1.17 7.43
CA ALA A 138 -19.91 0.87 6.03
C ALA A 138 -20.82 1.68 5.11
N GLY A 139 -20.23 2.47 4.20
CA GLY A 139 -20.95 3.12 3.12
C GLY A 139 -21.28 2.16 1.98
N PRO A 140 -22.05 2.62 0.98
CA PRO A 140 -22.58 1.77 -0.09
C PRO A 140 -21.51 1.21 -1.04
N SER A 141 -20.31 1.82 -1.09
CA SER A 141 -19.19 1.32 -1.89
C SER A 141 -18.32 0.30 -1.15
N VAL A 142 -18.57 0.05 0.14
CA VAL A 142 -17.84 -0.95 0.92
C VAL A 142 -18.46 -2.34 0.67
N PRO A 143 -17.66 -3.36 0.30
CA PRO A 143 -18.16 -4.73 0.17
C PRO A 143 -18.80 -5.22 1.46
N ALA A 144 -19.94 -5.92 1.35
CA ALA A 144 -20.70 -6.38 2.52
C ALA A 144 -19.96 -7.46 3.35
N ASP A 145 -18.97 -8.12 2.77
CA ASP A 145 -18.13 -9.14 3.38
C ASP A 145 -16.86 -8.57 4.04
N LEU A 146 -16.58 -7.27 3.89
CA LEU A 146 -15.45 -6.63 4.55
C LEU A 146 -15.69 -6.54 6.07
N PRO A 147 -14.80 -7.08 6.93
CA PRO A 147 -14.93 -6.91 8.38
C PRO A 147 -14.83 -5.44 8.76
N LEU A 148 -15.81 -4.92 9.51
CA LEU A 148 -15.85 -3.50 9.90
C LEU A 148 -14.66 -3.10 10.78
N GLU A 149 -14.05 -4.04 11.49
CA GLU A 149 -12.87 -3.83 12.32
C GLU A 149 -11.66 -3.36 11.49
N VAL A 150 -11.58 -3.75 10.21
CA VAL A 150 -10.53 -3.30 9.29
C VAL A 150 -10.68 -1.81 8.96
N LEU A 151 -11.89 -1.29 9.03
CA LEU A 151 -12.18 0.13 8.79
C LEU A 151 -12.08 0.96 10.07
N ALA A 152 -11.84 0.36 11.24
CA ALA A 152 -11.74 1.07 12.51
C ALA A 152 -10.37 1.74 12.70
N THR A 153 -9.38 1.37 11.90
CA THR A 153 -8.03 1.91 11.93
C THR A 153 -7.63 2.44 10.57
N GLY A 154 -6.66 3.34 10.57
CA GLY A 154 -6.02 3.81 9.35
C GLY A 154 -4.67 4.45 9.64
N ARG A 155 -3.98 4.87 8.57
CA ARG A 155 -2.76 5.67 8.66
C ARG A 155 -2.91 6.97 7.92
N VAL A 156 -2.35 8.01 8.51
CA VAL A 156 -2.28 9.37 7.96
C VAL A 156 -0.89 9.92 8.27
N GLU A 157 -0.38 10.81 7.43
CA GLU A 157 0.83 11.57 7.76
C GLU A 157 0.44 12.73 8.69
N PRO A 158 1.15 12.97 9.81
CA PRO A 158 0.82 14.07 10.71
C PRO A 158 1.02 15.44 10.02
N ASP A 159 0.07 16.36 10.20
CA ASP A 159 0.11 17.70 9.61
C ASP A 159 1.31 18.52 10.12
N GLU A 160 1.75 18.26 11.35
CA GLU A 160 2.82 18.98 12.03
C GLU A 160 4.23 18.52 11.62
N LEU A 161 4.35 17.48 10.79
CA LEU A 161 5.66 17.00 10.35
C LEU A 161 6.32 18.07 9.46
N ALA A 162 7.26 18.83 10.03
CA ALA A 162 8.05 19.78 9.27
C ALA A 162 8.87 19.03 8.20
N GLY A 163 8.49 19.22 6.93
CA GLY A 163 9.07 18.46 5.82
C GLY A 163 8.31 17.19 5.45
N GLY A 164 7.09 17.00 5.98
CA GLY A 164 6.19 15.95 5.56
C GLY A 164 5.99 15.94 4.04
N THR A 165 5.99 14.73 3.49
CA THR A 165 5.88 14.47 2.06
C THR A 165 4.46 14.73 1.54
N GLY A 166 3.47 14.62 2.42
CA GLY A 166 2.05 14.58 2.06
C GLY A 166 1.70 13.27 1.34
N GLN A 167 2.35 12.16 1.70
CA GLN A 167 2.27 10.89 0.99
C GLN A 167 2.15 9.68 1.92
N LEU A 168 1.18 8.81 1.61
CA LEU A 168 1.15 7.44 2.14
C LEU A 168 1.68 6.50 1.06
N ARG A 169 2.70 5.69 1.38
CA ARG A 169 3.41 4.84 0.43
C ARG A 169 3.44 3.40 0.91
N TYR A 170 3.07 2.49 0.03
CA TYR A 170 3.20 1.04 0.19
C TYR A 170 4.00 0.47 -0.98
N SER A 171 4.85 -0.50 -0.70
CA SER A 171 5.60 -1.23 -1.73
C SER A 171 5.38 -2.72 -1.51
N VAL A 172 4.81 -3.38 -2.50
CA VAL A 172 4.40 -4.78 -2.41
C VAL A 172 5.15 -5.61 -3.46
N PRO A 173 5.89 -6.66 -3.06
CA PRO A 173 6.49 -7.57 -4.02
C PRO A 173 5.41 -8.48 -4.61
N VAL A 174 5.18 -8.38 -5.91
CA VAL A 174 4.14 -9.14 -6.63
C VAL A 174 4.72 -9.78 -7.89
N GLU A 175 4.06 -10.83 -8.37
CA GLU A 175 4.36 -11.36 -9.70
C GLU A 175 3.93 -10.37 -10.80
N PRO A 176 4.66 -10.26 -11.92
CA PRO A 176 4.24 -9.40 -13.02
C PRO A 176 2.89 -9.81 -13.61
N GLY A 177 1.95 -8.88 -13.70
CA GLY A 177 0.62 -9.18 -14.20
C GLY A 177 -0.42 -8.09 -14.01
N PRO A 178 -1.62 -8.29 -14.57
CA PRO A 178 -2.77 -7.45 -14.29
C PRO A 178 -3.31 -7.73 -12.88
N TYR A 179 -3.70 -6.66 -12.18
CA TYR A 179 -4.34 -6.72 -10.87
C TYR A 179 -5.49 -5.72 -10.78
N GLN A 180 -6.37 -5.94 -9.80
CA GLN A 180 -7.30 -4.93 -9.31
C GLN A 180 -6.86 -4.54 -7.90
N LEU A 181 -6.65 -3.24 -7.71
CA LEU A 181 -6.32 -2.65 -6.41
C LEU A 181 -7.58 -2.01 -5.84
N ARG A 182 -7.97 -2.42 -4.63
CA ARG A 182 -9.06 -1.80 -3.87
C ARG A 182 -8.51 -1.09 -2.64
N LEU A 183 -8.83 0.18 -2.52
CA LEU A 183 -8.44 1.04 -1.40
C LEU A 183 -9.69 1.38 -0.59
N HIS A 184 -9.59 1.25 0.73
CA HIS A 184 -10.67 1.54 1.65
C HIS A 184 -10.33 2.72 2.55
N PHE A 185 -11.30 3.60 2.71
CA PHE A 185 -11.18 4.86 3.40
C PHE A 185 -12.24 4.95 4.50
N SER A 186 -11.83 5.33 5.69
CA SER A 186 -12.70 5.65 6.82
C SER A 186 -12.07 6.81 7.59
N GLY A 187 -12.87 7.54 8.36
CA GLY A 187 -12.39 8.61 9.24
C GLY A 187 -13.11 9.94 9.04
N PRO A 188 -12.75 10.94 9.86
CA PRO A 188 -13.45 12.21 9.89
C PRO A 188 -13.29 12.94 8.56
N SER A 189 -14.38 13.55 8.12
CA SER A 189 -14.46 14.40 6.93
C SER A 189 -14.97 15.77 7.34
N GLN A 190 -14.27 16.83 6.93
CA GLN A 190 -14.76 18.22 7.07
C GLN A 190 -15.76 18.59 5.95
N GLY A 191 -16.21 17.61 5.17
CA GLY A 191 -17.09 17.76 4.03
C GLY A 191 -16.38 17.59 2.68
N PRO A 192 -17.13 17.40 1.58
CA PRO A 192 -16.56 17.16 0.25
C PRO A 192 -15.48 18.17 -0.17
N GLY A 193 -14.45 17.70 -0.85
CA GLY A 193 -13.35 18.51 -1.39
C GLY A 193 -12.28 18.92 -0.36
N THR A 194 -12.43 18.54 0.91
CA THR A 194 -11.45 18.87 1.96
C THR A 194 -10.25 17.93 1.95
N ARG A 195 -10.45 16.64 1.62
CA ARG A 195 -9.40 15.62 1.51
C ARG A 195 -9.39 14.99 0.11
N LEU A 196 -8.46 15.45 -0.70
CA LEU A 196 -8.22 15.07 -2.08
C LEU A 196 -6.87 14.37 -2.17
N ALA A 197 -6.87 13.14 -2.64
CA ALA A 197 -5.66 12.33 -2.80
C ALA A 197 -5.52 11.90 -4.26
N GLN A 198 -4.38 12.19 -4.88
CA GLN A 198 -4.02 11.61 -6.16
C GLN A 198 -3.42 10.22 -5.91
N LEU A 199 -3.98 9.20 -6.57
CA LEU A 199 -3.37 7.86 -6.59
C LEU A 199 -2.22 7.81 -7.60
N TRP A 200 -1.08 7.29 -7.17
CA TRP A 200 0.06 6.98 -8.00
C TRP A 200 0.37 5.48 -7.89
N ILE A 201 0.65 4.87 -9.04
CA ILE A 201 1.08 3.47 -9.17
C ILE A 201 2.38 3.48 -9.95
N ASP A 202 3.44 2.90 -9.38
CA ASP A 202 4.79 2.83 -9.98
C ASP A 202 5.31 4.17 -10.51
N GLY A 203 5.06 5.23 -9.72
CA GLY A 203 5.47 6.60 -10.04
C GLY A 203 4.65 7.29 -11.14
N ALA A 204 3.51 6.74 -11.54
CA ALA A 204 2.59 7.34 -12.49
C ALA A 204 1.20 7.56 -11.87
N THR A 205 0.55 8.68 -12.20
CA THR A 205 -0.81 8.99 -11.72
C THR A 205 -1.85 8.04 -12.34
N VAL A 206 -2.76 7.54 -11.51
CA VAL A 206 -3.89 6.71 -11.95
C VAL A 206 -5.20 7.45 -11.67
N GLY A 207 -5.95 7.74 -12.74
CA GLY A 207 -7.24 8.42 -12.67
C GLY A 207 -7.16 9.87 -12.19
N GLU A 208 -8.34 10.43 -11.89
CA GLU A 208 -8.50 11.75 -11.28
C GLU A 208 -8.23 11.72 -9.76
N PRO A 209 -7.96 12.86 -9.12
CA PRO A 209 -7.88 12.93 -7.65
C PRO A 209 -9.14 12.37 -6.98
N ILE A 210 -8.93 11.53 -5.97
CA ILE A 210 -9.98 10.91 -5.17
C ILE A 210 -10.43 11.92 -4.11
N ASP A 211 -11.70 12.28 -4.11
CA ASP A 211 -12.33 13.03 -3.01
C ASP A 211 -12.71 12.08 -1.87
N VAL A 212 -11.74 11.83 -1.00
CA VAL A 212 -11.89 10.95 0.17
C VAL A 212 -12.99 11.47 1.07
N SER A 213 -13.07 12.79 1.26
CA SER A 213 -14.09 13.40 2.12
C SER A 213 -15.52 13.24 1.60
N ALA A 214 -15.71 13.23 0.27
CA ALA A 214 -16.99 12.90 -0.34
C ALA A 214 -17.31 11.41 -0.25
N LEU A 215 -16.28 10.56 -0.42
CA LEU A 215 -16.39 9.11 -0.32
C LEU A 215 -16.78 8.65 1.10
N THR A 216 -16.32 9.37 2.12
CA THR A 216 -16.59 9.10 3.54
C THR A 216 -17.63 10.05 4.16
N ALA A 217 -18.49 10.66 3.33
CA ALA A 217 -19.47 11.63 3.81
C ALA A 217 -20.47 11.01 4.81
N GLY A 218 -20.80 11.75 5.87
CA GLY A 218 -21.73 11.31 6.91
C GLY A 218 -21.18 10.22 7.81
N ASP A 219 -19.86 10.25 8.07
CA ASP A 219 -19.12 9.29 8.90
C ASP A 219 -19.17 7.84 8.36
N ALA A 220 -19.54 7.68 7.09
CA ALA A 220 -19.49 6.40 6.41
C ALA A 220 -18.08 6.12 5.90
N SER A 221 -17.71 4.86 5.76
CA SER A 221 -16.53 4.41 5.04
C SER A 221 -16.84 4.24 3.56
N GLY A 222 -15.83 4.30 2.69
CA GLY A 222 -16.02 3.99 1.28
C GLY A 222 -14.78 3.38 0.64
N SER A 223 -14.95 2.80 -0.55
CA SER A 223 -13.86 2.16 -1.28
C SER A 223 -13.76 2.66 -2.72
N VAL A 224 -12.56 2.55 -3.29
CA VAL A 224 -12.27 2.76 -4.72
C VAL A 224 -11.55 1.53 -5.24
N THR A 225 -11.95 1.04 -6.42
CA THR A 225 -11.27 -0.07 -7.12
C THR A 225 -10.71 0.43 -8.44
N VAL A 226 -9.46 0.10 -8.74
CA VAL A 226 -8.79 0.43 -10.01
C VAL A 226 -8.11 -0.80 -10.60
N GLU A 227 -8.10 -0.89 -11.94
CA GLU A 227 -7.32 -1.89 -12.65
C GLU A 227 -5.90 -1.37 -12.90
N ILE A 228 -4.90 -2.20 -12.62
CA ILE A 228 -3.49 -1.87 -12.74
C ILE A 228 -2.72 -3.02 -13.41
N THR A 229 -1.50 -2.73 -13.85
CA THR A 229 -0.53 -3.75 -14.24
C THR A 229 0.72 -3.52 -13.43
N ALA A 230 1.14 -4.52 -12.67
CA ALA A 230 2.36 -4.45 -11.88
C ALA A 230 3.48 -5.24 -12.59
N ASP A 231 4.71 -4.81 -12.37
CA ASP A 231 5.90 -5.57 -12.74
C ASP A 231 6.32 -6.47 -11.55
N ALA A 232 7.54 -6.33 -11.07
CA ALA A 232 8.10 -7.10 -9.96
C ALA A 232 7.76 -6.55 -8.56
N TRP A 233 7.40 -5.28 -8.52
CA TRP A 233 7.05 -4.51 -7.35
C TRP A 233 5.87 -3.64 -7.73
N LEU A 234 4.96 -3.47 -6.78
CA LEU A 234 3.83 -2.57 -6.88
C LEU A 234 4.03 -1.47 -5.85
N ASP A 235 4.38 -0.28 -6.32
CA ASP A 235 4.47 0.92 -5.50
C ASP A 235 3.12 1.66 -5.55
N VAL A 236 2.42 1.71 -4.41
CA VAL A 236 1.16 2.42 -4.24
C VAL A 236 1.41 3.67 -3.43
N GLU A 237 1.08 4.84 -3.98
CA GLU A 237 1.20 6.11 -3.28
C GLU A 237 -0.10 6.92 -3.34
N LEU A 238 -0.54 7.41 -2.18
CA LEU A 238 -1.59 8.42 -2.09
C LEU A 238 -0.91 9.76 -1.81
N VAL A 239 -0.98 10.67 -2.78
CA VAL A 239 -0.33 11.97 -2.72
C VAL A 239 -1.38 13.06 -2.49
N ARG A 240 -1.19 13.87 -1.45
CA ARG A 240 -2.07 15.00 -1.12
C ARG A 240 -2.16 16.01 -2.26
N ALA A 241 -3.37 16.44 -2.61
CA ALA A 241 -3.56 17.59 -3.50
C ALA A 241 -3.20 18.91 -2.79
N PRO A 242 -2.64 19.92 -3.49
CA PRO A 242 -2.30 21.21 -2.87
C PRO A 242 -3.49 21.87 -2.17
N GLY A 243 -3.31 22.27 -0.91
CA GLY A 243 -4.34 22.94 -0.10
C GLY A 243 -5.41 21.99 0.48
N SER A 244 -5.23 20.68 0.34
CA SER A 244 -6.11 19.66 0.91
C SER A 244 -5.57 19.10 2.23
N GLU A 245 -6.40 18.37 2.98
CA GLU A 245 -5.99 17.57 4.12
C GLU A 245 -5.11 16.37 3.71
N MET A 246 -4.40 15.80 4.68
CA MET A 246 -3.56 14.61 4.46
C MET A 246 -4.39 13.38 4.04
N PRO A 247 -3.91 12.56 3.10
CA PRO A 247 -4.55 11.31 2.75
C PRO A 247 -4.60 10.38 3.95
N LEU A 248 -5.70 9.65 4.08
CA LEU A 248 -5.93 8.62 5.10
C LEU A 248 -6.28 7.32 4.38
N LEU A 249 -5.69 6.21 4.77
CA LEU A 249 -6.01 4.89 4.22
C LEU A 249 -6.30 3.94 5.38
N SER A 250 -7.36 3.15 5.26
CA SER A 250 -7.83 2.23 6.30
C SER A 250 -7.59 0.77 5.93
N ALA A 251 -7.69 0.44 4.64
CA ALA A 251 -7.33 -0.89 4.16
C ALA A 251 -6.87 -0.87 2.71
N LEU A 252 -6.08 -1.88 2.35
CA LEU A 252 -5.63 -2.15 0.99
C LEU A 252 -5.89 -3.62 0.67
N GLU A 253 -6.55 -3.88 -0.46
CA GLU A 253 -6.72 -5.23 -1.01
C GLU A 253 -6.20 -5.28 -2.45
N LEU A 254 -5.51 -6.36 -2.79
CA LEU A 254 -5.03 -6.64 -4.13
C LEU A 254 -5.62 -7.95 -4.63
N PHE A 255 -6.16 -7.95 -5.84
CA PHE A 255 -6.78 -9.12 -6.49
C PHE A 255 -6.14 -9.35 -7.86
N GLY A 256 -5.99 -10.61 -8.26
CA GLY A 256 -5.43 -10.97 -9.57
C GLY A 256 -4.93 -12.41 -9.59
N ASP A 257 -4.58 -12.90 -10.78
CA ASP A 257 -4.11 -14.28 -10.97
C ASP A 257 -2.66 -14.52 -10.49
N GLY A 258 -1.91 -13.45 -10.21
CA GLY A 258 -0.54 -13.52 -9.70
C GLY A 258 -0.47 -13.61 -8.17
N GLY A 259 0.68 -14.04 -7.65
CA GLY A 259 0.93 -14.14 -6.22
C GLY A 259 1.74 -12.98 -5.62
N LEU A 260 1.80 -12.95 -4.28
CA LEU A 260 2.89 -12.30 -3.58
C LEU A 260 4.20 -12.99 -3.95
N ARG A 261 5.25 -12.20 -4.15
CA ARG A 261 6.56 -12.75 -4.47
C ARG A 261 7.37 -12.95 -3.19
N ASP A 262 7.75 -14.20 -2.91
CA ASP A 262 8.67 -14.53 -1.83
C ASP A 262 10.12 -14.18 -2.24
N GLY A 263 10.52 -12.90 -2.09
CA GLY A 263 11.89 -12.44 -2.38
C GLY A 263 12.06 -11.86 -3.79
N PRO A 264 13.28 -11.78 -4.37
CA PRO A 264 13.54 -11.24 -5.71
C PRO A 264 12.92 -12.06 -6.85
N ALA A 265 12.75 -11.48 -8.05
CA ALA A 265 12.32 -12.22 -9.25
C ALA A 265 13.48 -13.03 -9.85
N GLY A 266 14.70 -12.78 -9.38
CA GLY A 266 15.91 -13.42 -9.83
C GLY A 266 16.82 -13.81 -8.67
N ALA A 267 18.12 -13.88 -8.93
CA ALA A 267 19.09 -14.22 -7.90
C ALA A 267 19.21 -13.08 -6.88
N VAL A 268 19.24 -13.42 -5.58
CA VAL A 268 19.76 -12.52 -4.55
C VAL A 268 21.27 -12.62 -4.60
N ARG A 269 21.96 -11.49 -4.72
CA ARG A 269 23.42 -11.41 -4.60
C ARG A 269 23.78 -10.70 -3.30
N HIS A 270 24.53 -11.38 -2.43
CA HIS A 270 24.89 -10.87 -1.12
C HIS A 270 26.28 -10.23 -1.11
N ILE A 271 26.38 -9.06 -0.49
CA ILE A 271 27.65 -8.34 -0.27
C ILE A 271 27.85 -8.11 1.22
N THR A 272 29.01 -8.52 1.74
CA THR A 272 29.45 -8.25 3.13
C THR A 272 30.79 -7.50 3.13
N PRO A 273 31.18 -6.82 4.22
CA PRO A 273 32.47 -6.12 4.27
C PRO A 273 33.67 -7.06 4.14
N GLU A 274 33.57 -8.26 4.70
CA GLU A 274 34.61 -9.30 4.70
C GLU A 274 34.45 -10.30 3.54
N GLY A 275 33.44 -10.12 2.70
CA GLY A 275 33.10 -11.05 1.63
C GLY A 275 34.23 -11.20 0.61
N SER A 276 34.45 -12.42 0.16
CA SER A 276 35.37 -12.76 -0.92
C SER A 276 34.80 -13.79 -1.90
N GLY A 277 33.51 -14.11 -1.76
CA GLY A 277 32.79 -15.15 -2.48
C GLY A 277 32.20 -14.71 -3.82
N SER A 278 31.26 -15.51 -4.34
CA SER A 278 30.52 -15.18 -5.58
C SER A 278 29.33 -14.25 -5.34
N GLY A 279 28.87 -14.15 -4.10
CA GLY A 279 27.65 -13.46 -3.72
C GLY A 279 26.38 -14.29 -3.86
N ASP A 280 26.45 -15.57 -4.26
CA ASP A 280 25.22 -16.37 -4.49
C ASP A 280 24.49 -16.76 -3.18
N SER A 281 25.11 -16.55 -2.02
CA SER A 281 24.49 -16.74 -0.69
C SER A 281 25.16 -15.85 0.37
N VAL A 282 24.58 -15.77 1.57
CA VAL A 282 25.19 -15.03 2.70
C VAL A 282 26.51 -15.66 3.16
N ASP A 283 26.60 -17.00 3.18
CA ASP A 283 27.82 -17.73 3.57
C ASP A 283 28.93 -17.66 2.50
N ASP A 284 28.56 -17.35 1.25
CA ASP A 284 29.47 -17.11 0.12
C ASP A 284 29.34 -15.67 -0.41
N ALA A 285 29.17 -14.72 0.52
CA ALA A 285 28.97 -13.32 0.17
C ALA A 285 30.20 -12.74 -0.55
N ALA A 286 29.93 -11.92 -1.55
CA ALA A 286 30.95 -11.17 -2.27
C ALA A 286 31.41 -9.95 -1.44
N GLY A 287 32.61 -9.46 -1.73
CA GLY A 287 33.10 -8.20 -1.17
C GLY A 287 32.56 -6.99 -1.92
N LEU A 288 32.55 -5.81 -1.29
CA LEU A 288 32.07 -4.57 -1.91
C LEU A 288 32.78 -4.23 -3.23
N GLY A 289 34.07 -4.59 -3.35
CA GLY A 289 34.84 -4.42 -4.59
C GLY A 289 34.28 -5.19 -5.80
N GLN A 290 33.40 -6.18 -5.59
CA GLN A 290 32.74 -6.94 -6.64
C GLN A 290 31.36 -6.38 -7.02
N LEU A 291 30.82 -5.37 -6.32
CA LEU A 291 29.47 -4.83 -6.56
C LEU A 291 29.25 -4.46 -8.03
N GLY A 292 30.21 -3.78 -8.66
CA GLY A 292 30.10 -3.39 -10.08
C GLY A 292 30.01 -4.59 -11.03
N ALA A 293 30.70 -5.69 -10.73
CA ALA A 293 30.63 -6.92 -11.51
C ALA A 293 29.31 -7.67 -11.28
N LEU A 294 28.81 -7.69 -10.04
CA LEU A 294 27.53 -8.31 -9.71
C LEU A 294 26.37 -7.57 -10.39
N ILE A 295 26.32 -6.23 -10.29
CA ILE A 295 25.33 -5.41 -11.01
C ILE A 295 25.39 -5.67 -12.52
N ALA A 296 26.59 -5.77 -13.11
CA ALA A 296 26.75 -6.02 -14.54
C ALA A 296 26.33 -7.45 -14.96
N ALA A 297 26.41 -8.43 -14.05
CA ALA A 297 25.99 -9.80 -14.28
C ALA A 297 24.49 -10.02 -13.98
N SER A 298 23.88 -9.14 -13.18
CA SER A 298 22.48 -9.23 -12.77
C SER A 298 21.51 -9.02 -13.94
N ALA A 299 20.50 -9.87 -14.01
CA ALA A 299 19.36 -9.71 -14.90
C ALA A 299 18.30 -8.78 -14.26
N PRO A 300 17.39 -8.17 -15.05
CA PRO A 300 16.21 -7.51 -14.50
C PRO A 300 15.45 -8.45 -13.57
N GLY A 301 15.23 -8.03 -12.32
CA GLY A 301 14.59 -8.84 -11.27
C GLY A 301 15.56 -9.47 -10.26
N ASP A 302 16.86 -9.54 -10.56
CA ASP A 302 17.89 -9.86 -9.56
C ASP A 302 18.02 -8.70 -8.55
N GLU A 303 18.37 -9.03 -7.32
CA GLU A 303 18.61 -8.06 -6.27
C GLU A 303 20.03 -8.18 -5.74
N VAL A 304 20.60 -7.06 -5.30
CA VAL A 304 21.90 -7.05 -4.61
C VAL A 304 21.68 -6.56 -3.18
N TRP A 305 21.85 -7.45 -2.22
CA TRP A 305 21.67 -7.18 -0.80
C TRP A 305 23.02 -6.87 -0.17
N ILE A 306 23.18 -5.63 0.30
CA ILE A 306 24.38 -5.18 1.00
C ILE A 306 24.09 -5.26 2.49
N HIS A 307 24.81 -6.13 3.20
CA HIS A 307 24.61 -6.38 4.63
C HIS A 307 25.26 -5.28 5.47
N ALA A 308 24.78 -5.09 6.71
CA ALA A 308 25.37 -4.12 7.62
C ALA A 308 26.83 -4.48 7.98
N GLY A 309 27.68 -3.46 8.13
CA GLY A 309 29.04 -3.60 8.64
C GLY A 309 29.98 -2.46 8.22
N ASP A 310 31.24 -2.54 8.65
CA ASP A 310 32.23 -1.49 8.42
C ASP A 310 32.88 -1.62 7.03
N TYR A 311 32.37 -0.86 6.06
CA TYR A 311 32.97 -0.77 4.74
C TYR A 311 34.04 0.32 4.69
N ALA A 312 35.26 -0.04 4.28
CA ALA A 312 36.33 0.94 4.12
C ALA A 312 36.00 1.91 2.96
N ALA A 313 35.76 3.19 3.27
CA ALA A 313 35.42 4.24 2.30
C ALA A 313 36.56 4.61 1.32
N GLY A 314 37.66 3.86 1.29
CA GLY A 314 38.87 4.19 0.51
C GLY A 314 39.03 3.44 -0.81
N GLY A 315 38.14 2.50 -1.14
CA GLY A 315 38.17 1.83 -2.44
C GLY A 315 37.50 2.69 -3.49
N GLU A 316 38.25 3.33 -4.38
CA GLU A 316 37.66 3.98 -5.54
C GLU A 316 36.79 2.97 -6.31
N PHE A 317 35.50 3.26 -6.47
CA PHE A 317 34.62 2.52 -7.38
C PHE A 317 35.09 2.75 -8.81
N SER A 318 36.08 1.98 -9.24
CA SER A 318 36.54 2.01 -10.62
C SER A 318 35.47 1.35 -11.49
N SER A 319 34.51 2.14 -11.98
CA SER A 319 33.57 1.68 -13.00
C SER A 319 34.36 1.11 -14.18
N PRO A 320 34.06 -0.11 -14.66
CA PRO A 320 34.77 -0.66 -15.81
C PRO A 320 34.61 0.31 -16.97
N ALA A 321 35.72 0.89 -17.43
CA ALA A 321 35.71 1.83 -18.53
C ALA A 321 34.95 1.21 -19.70
N ALA A 322 33.93 1.90 -20.20
CA ALA A 322 33.10 1.44 -21.30
C ALA A 322 34.02 0.97 -22.45
N GLY A 323 34.01 -0.34 -22.71
CA GLY A 323 34.91 -0.95 -23.67
C GLY A 323 34.84 -0.26 -25.04
N PRO A 324 35.95 -0.22 -25.80
CA PRO A 324 36.03 0.54 -27.04
C PRO A 324 34.89 0.14 -27.98
N ARG A 325 34.02 1.10 -28.30
CA ARG A 325 32.95 0.93 -29.29
C ARG A 325 33.60 0.60 -30.63
N ARG A 326 33.57 -0.68 -31.03
CA ARG A 326 33.94 -1.10 -32.38
C ARG A 326 32.98 -0.45 -33.37
N ARG A 327 33.42 0.64 -34.02
CA ARG A 327 32.78 1.14 -35.23
C ARG A 327 32.90 0.06 -36.29
N ARG A 328 31.78 -0.53 -36.70
CA ARG A 328 31.72 -1.27 -37.96
C ARG A 328 31.72 -0.24 -39.09
N SER A 329 32.78 -0.28 -39.90
CA SER A 329 32.84 0.35 -41.23
C SER A 329 32.05 -0.49 -42.24
#